data_AF-A0A7S2NG64-F1
#
_entry.id   AF-A0A7S2NG64-F1
#
_cell.length_a   1.000
_cell.length_b   1.000
_cell.length_c   1.000
_cell.angle_alpha   90.00
_cell.angle_beta   90.00
_cell.angle_gamma   90.00
#
_symmetry.space_group_name_H-M   'P 1'
#
loop_
_entity.id
_entity.type
_entity.pdbx_description
1 polymer ?
#
loop_
_entity_poly.entity_id
_entity_poly.type
_entity_poly.pdbx_seq_one_letter_code
_entity_poly.pdbx_strand_id
1 'polypeptide(L)'
;MLGHNWMDVYTFDGSVAGPQPRKKIGSIRTEEPQYIHSFGVTKNYVVLVFNLKLQVNLLTFSSLLGAIDTTWHGIQVMDFAGRWRSFTTKPFYHVHTINSFENASGIVLDVAFYDVTPFMKNAQLDIFLHLNKTARDSDPVRSGIRRLHLHMTGPANGTVTTEDFMPNTKQVDFMKINPAHEGLPYC
;
A
#
# COMPACT_ATOMS: atom_id res chain seq x y z
N MET A 1 -24.69 1.44 18.24
CA MET A 1 -23.63 2.14 17.49
C MET A 1 -22.31 1.50 17.84
N LEU A 2 -21.72 0.73 16.93
CA LEU A 2 -20.35 0.23 17.09
C LEU A 2 -19.40 1.43 16.99
N GLY A 3 -18.37 1.49 17.84
CA GLY A 3 -17.47 2.64 17.97
C GLY A 3 -16.77 3.03 16.67
N HIS A 4 -16.15 4.20 16.64
CA HIS A 4 -15.35 4.66 15.49
C HIS A 4 -14.05 3.86 15.38
N ASN A 5 -13.67 3.48 14.15
CA ASN A 5 -12.39 2.87 13.86
C ASN A 5 -11.34 3.97 13.61
N TRP A 6 -10.10 3.71 14.01
CA TRP A 6 -8.99 4.63 13.85
C TRP A 6 -7.77 3.88 13.33
N MET A 7 -7.10 4.49 12.35
CA MET A 7 -5.76 4.10 11.92
C MET A 7 -4.76 5.03 12.59
N ASP A 8 -4.09 4.52 13.62
CA ASP A 8 -3.06 5.27 14.35
C ASP A 8 -1.69 5.02 13.72
N VAL A 9 -0.99 6.12 13.41
CA VAL A 9 0.37 6.07 12.87
C VAL A 9 1.35 6.37 14.01
N TYR A 10 2.36 5.52 14.15
CA TYR A 10 3.38 5.63 15.18
C TYR A 10 4.78 5.70 14.56
N THR A 11 5.71 6.27 15.30
CA THR A 11 7.15 6.28 15.02
C THR A 11 7.94 5.90 16.27
N PHE A 12 9.22 5.66 16.10
CA PHE A 12 10.19 5.33 17.13
C PHE A 12 11.59 5.79 16.66
N ASP A 13 12.56 5.83 17.57
CA ASP A 13 13.93 6.20 17.22
C ASP A 13 14.65 5.01 16.59
N GLY A 14 14.91 5.10 15.28
CA GLY A 14 15.60 4.05 14.53
C GLY A 14 17.06 3.83 14.95
N SER A 15 17.66 4.74 15.72
CA SER A 15 19.03 4.59 16.25
C SER A 15 19.08 3.78 17.56
N VAL A 16 17.94 3.57 18.21
CA VAL A 16 17.86 2.87 19.50
C VAL A 16 17.56 1.38 19.28
N ALA A 17 18.46 0.53 19.76
CA ALA A 17 18.26 -0.92 19.79
C ALA A 17 17.46 -1.36 21.04
N GLY A 18 16.63 -2.39 20.89
CA GLY A 18 15.85 -2.97 21.99
C GLY A 18 14.49 -2.30 22.23
N PRO A 19 13.81 -2.64 23.35
CA PRO A 19 12.49 -2.10 23.67
C PRO A 19 12.53 -0.58 23.84
N GLN A 20 11.65 0.13 23.15
CA GLN A 20 11.51 1.59 23.24
C GLN A 20 10.05 2.03 23.13
N PRO A 21 9.66 3.16 23.74
CA PRO A 21 8.32 3.69 23.61
C PRO A 21 8.05 4.13 22.16
N ARG A 22 6.86 3.82 21.67
CA ARG A 22 6.37 4.35 20.38
C ARG A 22 5.77 5.73 20.59
N LYS A 23 6.11 6.67 19.72
CA LYS A 23 5.48 8.00 19.67
C LYS A 23 4.38 7.99 18.62
N LYS A 24 3.16 8.37 19.01
CA LYS A 24 2.07 8.57 18.06
C LYS A 24 2.33 9.82 17.22
N ILE A 25 2.25 9.68 15.90
CA ILE A 25 2.32 10.79 14.94
C ILE A 25 0.92 11.39 14.80
N GLY A 26 -0.09 10.56 14.54
CA GLY A 26 -1.44 11.01 14.30
C GLY A 26 -2.44 9.86 14.19
N SER A 27 -3.70 10.22 13.93
CA SER A 27 -4.80 9.29 13.74
C SER A 27 -5.63 9.69 12.53
N ILE A 28 -6.02 8.69 11.75
CA ILE A 28 -6.99 8.85 10.67
C ILE A 28 -8.23 8.09 11.07
N ARG A 29 -9.38 8.78 11.12
CA ARG A 29 -10.66 8.13 11.38
C ARG A 29 -11.05 7.29 10.16
N THR A 30 -11.52 6.08 10.40
CA THR A 30 -11.97 5.16 9.35
C THR A 30 -13.35 4.62 9.69
N GLU A 31 -14.12 4.28 8.67
CA GLU A 31 -15.43 3.65 8.87
C GLU A 31 -15.28 2.15 9.16
N GLU A 32 -14.25 1.54 8.57
CA GLU A 32 -13.92 0.12 8.70
C GLU A 32 -12.41 -0.06 8.94
N PRO A 33 -11.99 -1.10 9.67
CA PRO A 33 -10.59 -1.33 9.97
C PRO A 33 -9.83 -1.70 8.69
N GLN A 34 -8.89 -0.84 8.31
CA GLN A 34 -8.10 -1.01 7.09
C GLN A 34 -7.03 -2.09 7.27
N TYR A 35 -6.84 -2.91 6.24
CA TYR A 35 -5.71 -3.84 6.15
C TYR A 35 -4.57 -3.15 5.39
N ILE A 36 -3.44 -2.93 6.07
CA ILE A 36 -2.25 -2.30 5.49
C ILE A 36 -1.09 -3.28 5.63
N HIS A 37 -0.79 -4.01 4.56
CA HIS A 37 0.33 -4.95 4.55
C HIS A 37 1.69 -4.23 4.46
N SER A 38 1.74 -3.14 3.68
CA SER A 38 2.87 -2.22 3.63
C SER A 38 2.38 -0.81 3.32
N PHE A 39 3.27 0.17 3.46
CA PHE A 39 2.97 1.58 3.22
C PHE A 39 4.25 2.32 2.79
N GLY A 40 4.08 3.51 2.22
CA GLY A 40 5.19 4.38 1.84
C GLY A 40 5.66 5.25 3.00
N VAL A 41 6.97 5.45 3.08
CA VAL A 41 7.60 6.46 3.95
C VAL A 41 8.58 7.27 3.10
N THR A 42 8.43 8.59 3.15
CA THR A 42 9.35 9.54 2.53
C THR A 42 10.06 10.34 3.61
N LYS A 43 10.89 11.31 3.20
CA LYS A 43 11.56 12.22 4.13
C LYS A 43 10.58 12.94 5.07
N ASN A 44 9.42 13.35 4.56
CA ASN A 44 8.48 14.21 5.27
C ASN A 44 7.10 13.58 5.50
N TYR A 45 6.80 12.44 4.88
CA TYR A 45 5.45 11.89 4.85
C TYR A 45 5.38 10.38 5.05
N VAL A 46 4.23 9.93 5.56
CA VAL A 46 3.74 8.55 5.54
C VAL A 46 2.60 8.48 4.52
N VAL A 47 2.62 7.47 3.65
CA VAL A 47 1.65 7.28 2.57
C VAL A 47 0.92 5.95 2.76
N LEU A 48 -0.37 6.01 3.07
CA LEU A 48 -1.20 4.85 3.38
C LEU A 48 -2.27 4.68 2.30
N VAL A 49 -2.26 3.55 1.58
CA VAL A 49 -3.32 3.26 0.60
C VAL A 49 -4.41 2.44 1.28
N PHE A 50 -5.62 2.97 1.35
CA PHE A 50 -6.77 2.33 1.99
C PHE A 50 -7.60 1.58 0.94
N ASN A 51 -7.10 0.42 0.51
CA ASN A 51 -7.71 -0.40 -0.53
C ASN A 51 -8.09 -1.83 -0.09
N LEU A 52 -7.84 -2.17 1.17
CA LEU A 52 -8.21 -3.45 1.76
C LEU A 52 -8.70 -3.23 3.19
N LYS A 53 -9.60 -4.09 3.64
CA LYS A 53 -10.17 -4.05 4.99
C LYS A 53 -10.10 -5.41 5.67
N LEU A 54 -10.13 -5.37 7.00
CA LEU A 54 -10.29 -6.57 7.82
C LEU A 54 -11.76 -6.73 8.22
N GLN A 55 -12.37 -7.83 7.80
CA GLN A 55 -13.60 -8.33 8.41
C GLN A 55 -13.25 -9.02 9.73
N VAL A 56 -13.35 -8.28 10.83
CA VAL A 56 -13.02 -8.78 12.16
C VAL A 56 -14.19 -9.57 12.75
N ASN A 57 -14.53 -10.73 12.15
CA ASN A 57 -15.36 -11.72 12.83
C ASN A 57 -14.46 -12.79 13.46
N LEU A 58 -13.89 -12.45 14.63
CA LEU A 58 -12.92 -13.26 15.38
C LEU A 58 -13.42 -14.67 15.76
N LEU A 59 -14.74 -14.93 15.65
CA LEU A 59 -15.32 -16.24 15.95
C LEU A 59 -15.42 -17.17 14.73
N THR A 60 -15.25 -16.65 13.51
CA THR A 60 -15.51 -17.41 12.28
C THR A 60 -14.30 -17.58 11.37
N PHE A 61 -13.24 -16.78 11.55
CA PHE A 61 -12.04 -16.89 10.74
C PHE A 61 -10.89 -17.52 11.53
N SER A 62 -10.54 -18.76 11.20
CA SER A 62 -9.36 -19.45 11.74
C SER A 62 -8.05 -19.00 11.11
N SER A 63 -8.10 -18.14 10.09
CA SER A 63 -6.93 -17.58 9.42
C SER A 63 -7.25 -16.21 8.81
N LEU A 64 -6.22 -15.44 8.44
CA LEU A 64 -6.36 -14.19 7.67
C LEU A 64 -7.00 -14.40 6.29
N LEU A 65 -6.87 -15.61 5.72
CA LEU A 65 -7.56 -16.00 4.48
C LEU A 65 -9.06 -16.05 4.73
N GLY A 66 -9.79 -15.13 4.09
CA GLY A 66 -11.24 -14.93 4.27
C GLY A 66 -11.61 -13.76 5.19
N ALA A 67 -10.66 -13.26 5.99
CA ALA A 67 -10.86 -12.08 6.83
C ALA A 67 -10.48 -10.77 6.11
N ILE A 68 -9.76 -10.83 4.99
CA ILE A 68 -9.40 -9.65 4.20
C ILE A 68 -10.40 -9.50 3.06
N ASP A 69 -10.97 -8.31 2.93
CA ASP A 69 -11.93 -7.94 1.89
C ASP A 69 -11.50 -6.65 1.19
N THR A 70 -12.12 -6.37 0.06
CA THR A 70 -11.88 -5.19 -0.76
C THR A 70 -12.55 -3.95 -0.17
N THR A 71 -11.89 -2.81 -0.35
CA THR A 71 -12.49 -1.49 -0.13
C THR A 71 -11.74 -0.45 -0.97
N TRP A 72 -12.23 0.78 -1.03
CA TRP A 72 -11.49 1.89 -1.60
C TRP A 72 -11.85 3.20 -0.91
N HIS A 73 -10.93 3.68 -0.07
CA HIS A 73 -11.02 5.00 0.59
C HIS A 73 -9.91 5.96 0.13
N GLY A 74 -9.24 5.63 -0.97
CA GLY A 74 -8.17 6.43 -1.54
C GLY A 74 -6.82 6.28 -0.82
N ILE A 75 -5.97 7.29 -0.99
CA ILE A 75 -4.59 7.32 -0.50
C ILE A 75 -4.46 8.44 0.53
N GLN A 76 -4.11 8.09 1.75
CA GLN A 76 -3.91 9.04 2.84
C GLN A 76 -2.44 9.40 2.95
N VAL A 77 -2.14 10.70 2.93
CA VAL A 77 -0.79 11.24 3.12
C VAL A 77 -0.77 11.99 4.44
N MET A 78 0.10 11.58 5.35
CA MET A 78 0.27 12.20 6.68
C MET A 78 1.70 12.73 6.83
N ASP A 79 1.86 13.96 7.30
CA ASP A 79 3.17 14.48 7.70
C ASP A 79 3.55 14.06 9.14
N PHE A 80 4.82 14.22 9.51
CA PHE A 80 5.28 13.87 10.86
C PHE A 80 4.77 14.81 11.99
N ALA A 81 4.01 15.86 11.64
CA ALA A 81 3.26 16.67 12.60
C ALA A 81 1.82 16.15 12.80
N GLY A 82 1.42 15.09 12.10
CA GLY A 82 0.11 14.46 12.20
C GLY A 82 -0.98 15.08 11.32
N ARG A 83 -0.63 16.07 10.48
CA ARG A 83 -1.58 16.63 9.50
C ARG A 83 -1.67 15.68 8.32
N TRP A 84 -2.88 15.40 7.86
CA TRP A 84 -3.09 14.48 6.75
C TRP A 84 -4.11 15.00 5.76
N ARG A 85 -4.04 14.49 4.53
CA ARG A 85 -5.00 14.71 3.45
C ARG A 85 -5.19 13.43 2.64
N SER A 86 -6.35 13.32 1.99
CA SER A 86 -6.67 12.22 1.09
C SER A 86 -6.43 12.60 -0.37
N PHE A 87 -6.04 11.60 -1.16
CA PHE A 87 -5.96 11.62 -2.61
C PHE A 87 -6.80 10.47 -3.17
N THR A 88 -7.34 10.63 -4.39
CA THR A 88 -8.11 9.59 -5.05
C THR A 88 -7.61 9.36 -6.48
N THR A 89 -7.83 8.14 -6.97
CA THR A 89 -7.52 7.67 -8.33
C THR A 89 -8.47 6.52 -8.67
N LYS A 90 -8.33 5.92 -9.86
CA LYS A 90 -9.00 4.65 -10.18
C LYS A 90 -8.62 3.60 -9.13
N PRO A 91 -9.59 2.87 -8.54
CA PRO A 91 -9.29 1.85 -7.54
C PRO A 91 -8.30 0.81 -8.03
N PHE A 92 -7.42 0.39 -7.13
CA PHE A 92 -6.49 -0.72 -7.31
C PHE A 92 -6.22 -1.37 -5.96
N TYR A 93 -5.75 -2.61 -5.97
CA TYR A 93 -5.34 -3.33 -4.79
C TYR A 93 -3.82 -3.42 -4.74
N HIS A 94 -3.26 -3.44 -3.54
CA HIS A 94 -1.83 -3.64 -3.34
C HIS A 94 -1.59 -4.30 -2.00
N VAL A 95 -0.44 -4.97 -1.90
CA VAL A 95 0.08 -5.49 -0.64
C VAL A 95 1.49 -4.98 -0.39
N HIS A 96 2.31 -4.84 -1.43
CA HIS A 96 3.70 -4.43 -1.33
C HIS A 96 3.94 -3.06 -1.99
N THR A 97 4.47 -2.14 -1.19
CA THR A 97 5.11 -0.91 -1.63
C THR A 97 6.54 -1.23 -2.06
N ILE A 98 6.93 -0.77 -3.24
CA ILE A 98 8.27 -0.97 -3.80
C ILE A 98 9.21 0.11 -3.26
N ASN A 99 8.81 1.38 -3.38
CA ASN A 99 9.53 2.53 -2.86
C ASN A 99 8.58 3.72 -2.76
N SER A 100 8.97 4.74 -2.00
CA SER A 100 8.31 6.03 -1.98
C SER A 100 9.31 7.14 -1.75
N PHE A 101 9.22 8.23 -2.52
CA PHE A 101 10.14 9.35 -2.40
C PHE A 101 9.46 10.66 -2.78
N GLU A 102 10.10 11.79 -2.47
CA GLU A 102 9.60 13.12 -2.83
C GLU A 102 10.35 13.68 -4.03
N ASN A 103 9.66 14.47 -4.85
CA ASN A 103 10.23 15.27 -5.93
C ASN A 103 9.72 16.73 -5.83
N ALA A 104 10.04 17.57 -6.82
CA ALA A 104 9.70 18.99 -6.80
C ALA A 104 8.18 19.27 -6.77
N SER A 105 7.35 18.38 -7.31
CA SER A 105 5.89 18.57 -7.44
C SER A 105 5.06 17.76 -6.43
N GLY A 106 5.65 16.74 -5.78
CA GLY A 106 4.94 15.95 -4.80
C GLY A 106 5.61 14.65 -4.40
N ILE A 107 4.80 13.63 -4.13
CA ILE A 107 5.23 12.33 -3.64
C ILE A 107 5.08 11.30 -4.75
N VAL A 108 6.11 10.48 -4.94
CA VAL A 108 6.08 9.30 -5.80
C VAL A 108 5.92 8.08 -4.90
N LEU A 109 4.97 7.21 -5.25
CA LEU A 109 4.73 5.93 -4.60
C LEU A 109 4.70 4.85 -5.67
N ASP A 110 5.60 3.88 -5.57
CA ASP A 110 5.64 2.73 -6.47
C ASP A 110 5.13 1.49 -5.75
N VAL A 111 4.21 0.75 -6.36
CA VAL A 111 3.55 -0.40 -5.75
C VAL A 111 3.45 -1.59 -6.69
N ALA A 112 3.40 -2.79 -6.10
CA ALA A 112 2.81 -3.96 -6.73
C ALA A 112 1.28 -3.77 -6.78
N PHE A 113 0.73 -3.46 -7.95
CA PHE A 113 -0.72 -3.26 -8.08
C PHE A 113 -1.40 -4.50 -8.66
N TYR A 114 -2.67 -4.67 -8.28
CA TYR A 114 -3.56 -5.70 -8.77
C TYR A 114 -4.90 -5.04 -9.12
N ASP A 115 -5.49 -5.41 -10.25
CA ASP A 115 -6.84 -4.92 -10.63
C ASP A 115 -7.95 -5.59 -9.81
N VAL A 116 -7.68 -6.76 -9.25
CA VAL A 116 -8.54 -7.49 -8.29
C VAL A 116 -7.73 -7.86 -7.06
N THR A 117 -8.39 -8.15 -5.93
CA THR A 117 -7.66 -8.49 -4.70
C THR A 117 -6.77 -9.73 -4.86
N PRO A 118 -5.52 -9.69 -4.37
CA PRO A 118 -4.62 -10.86 -4.42
C PRO A 118 -5.02 -11.98 -3.46
N PHE A 119 -5.98 -11.75 -2.56
CA PHE A 119 -6.39 -12.69 -1.51
C PHE A 119 -7.56 -13.60 -1.88
N MET A 120 -8.07 -13.51 -3.11
CA MET A 120 -9.12 -14.43 -3.60
C MET A 120 -8.59 -15.86 -3.76
N LYS A 121 -9.46 -16.85 -3.59
CA LYS A 121 -9.14 -18.26 -3.89
C LYS A 121 -8.88 -18.40 -5.39
N ASN A 122 -7.81 -19.09 -5.80
CA ASN A 122 -7.28 -19.12 -7.18
C ASN A 122 -6.72 -17.77 -7.69
N ALA A 123 -6.42 -16.82 -6.80
CA ALA A 123 -5.75 -15.58 -7.19
C ALA A 123 -4.23 -15.72 -7.15
N GLN A 124 -3.57 -14.60 -7.39
CA GLN A 124 -2.13 -14.48 -7.58
C GLN A 124 -1.23 -14.95 -6.43
N LEU A 125 -1.77 -15.21 -5.25
CA LEU A 125 -1.04 -15.74 -4.08
C LEU A 125 -1.29 -17.26 -3.85
N ASP A 126 -1.93 -17.94 -4.81
CA ASP A 126 -2.16 -19.38 -4.73
C ASP A 126 -0.86 -20.17 -4.95
N ILE A 127 -0.50 -21.01 -3.97
CA ILE A 127 0.71 -21.86 -4.02
C ILE A 127 0.68 -22.77 -5.26
N PHE A 128 -0.47 -23.33 -5.64
CA PHE A 128 -0.57 -24.20 -6.81
C PHE A 128 -0.31 -23.44 -8.10
N LEU A 129 -0.76 -22.19 -8.20
CA LEU A 129 -0.43 -21.32 -9.33
C LEU A 129 1.07 -21.06 -9.38
N HIS A 130 1.71 -20.75 -8.24
CA HIS A 130 3.15 -20.50 -8.19
C HIS A 130 4.01 -21.73 -8.53
N LEU A 131 3.55 -22.93 -8.19
CA LEU A 131 4.21 -24.20 -8.53
C LEU A 131 4.06 -24.57 -10.01
N ASN A 132 3.07 -24.02 -10.73
CA ASN A 132 2.83 -24.28 -12.15
C ASN A 132 3.17 -23.06 -13.01
N LYS A 133 4.38 -23.04 -13.58
CA LYS A 133 4.85 -21.94 -14.45
C LYS A 133 3.91 -21.65 -15.62
N THR A 134 3.40 -22.67 -16.32
CA THR A 134 2.51 -22.46 -17.47
C THR A 134 1.21 -21.80 -17.05
N ALA A 135 0.58 -22.28 -15.97
CA ALA A 135 -0.65 -21.69 -15.45
C ALA A 135 -0.40 -20.24 -14.99
N ARG A 136 0.65 -20.01 -14.19
CA ARG A 136 1.06 -18.67 -13.76
C ARG A 136 1.34 -17.74 -14.93
N ASP A 137 2.02 -18.21 -15.96
CA ASP A 137 2.38 -17.42 -17.13
C ASP A 137 1.19 -17.23 -18.12
N SER A 138 0.08 -17.92 -17.90
CA SER A 138 -1.19 -17.74 -18.64
C SER A 138 -2.26 -16.95 -17.88
N ASP A 139 -2.09 -16.73 -16.56
CA ASP A 139 -3.05 -15.97 -15.75
C ASP A 139 -3.28 -14.56 -16.34
N PRO A 140 -4.52 -14.20 -16.72
CA PRO A 140 -4.84 -12.86 -17.24
C PRO A 140 -4.85 -11.82 -16.12
N VAL A 141 -4.98 -12.24 -14.86
CA VAL A 141 -4.98 -11.37 -13.70
C VAL A 141 -3.56 -11.35 -13.14
N ARG A 142 -2.73 -10.43 -13.61
CA ARG A 142 -1.33 -10.28 -13.15
C ARG A 142 -1.14 -9.01 -12.34
N SER A 143 -0.24 -9.08 -11.37
CA SER A 143 0.29 -7.89 -10.73
C SER A 143 1.19 -7.18 -11.72
N GLY A 144 1.12 -5.86 -11.70
CA GLY A 144 2.06 -4.99 -12.39
C GLY A 144 2.77 -4.08 -11.40
N ILE A 145 3.70 -3.29 -11.91
CA ILE A 145 4.24 -2.17 -11.15
C ILE A 145 3.47 -0.93 -11.56
N ARG A 146 2.96 -0.17 -10.58
CA ARG A 146 2.32 1.11 -10.81
C ARG A 146 3.05 2.18 -10.03
N ARG A 147 3.46 3.23 -10.72
CA ARG A 147 3.94 4.48 -10.14
C ARG A 147 2.81 5.46 -10.01
N LEU A 148 2.55 5.89 -8.79
CA LEU A 148 1.61 6.95 -8.47
C LEU A 148 2.40 8.21 -8.16
N HIS A 149 2.01 9.32 -8.76
CA HIS A 149 2.53 10.63 -8.43
C HIS A 149 1.39 11.46 -7.81
N LEU A 150 1.51 11.69 -6.51
CA LEU A 150 0.59 12.47 -5.69
C LEU A 150 1.03 13.93 -5.74
N HIS A 151 0.35 14.74 -6.55
CA HIS A 151 0.72 16.14 -6.78
C HIS A 151 0.40 16.98 -5.54
N MET A 152 1.44 17.49 -4.87
CA MET A 152 1.33 18.27 -3.64
C MET A 152 1.34 19.78 -3.89
N THR A 153 1.83 20.21 -5.06
CA THR A 153 1.99 21.62 -5.44
C THR A 153 1.63 21.86 -6.90
N GLY A 154 1.61 23.13 -7.33
CA GLY A 154 1.37 23.52 -8.72
C GLY A 154 -0.08 23.33 -9.20
N PRO A 155 -0.31 23.44 -10.53
CA PRO A 155 -1.66 23.37 -11.11
C PRO A 155 -2.37 22.02 -10.91
N ALA A 156 -1.60 20.94 -10.72
CA ALA A 156 -2.12 19.60 -10.50
C ALA A 156 -2.33 19.26 -9.01
N ASN A 157 -2.09 20.19 -8.08
CA ASN A 157 -2.18 19.93 -6.64
C ASN A 157 -3.51 19.25 -6.26
N GLY A 158 -3.41 18.14 -5.54
CA GLY A 158 -4.56 17.33 -5.09
C GLY A 158 -5.00 16.25 -6.08
N THR A 159 -4.34 16.13 -7.22
CA THR A 159 -4.58 15.05 -8.18
C THR A 159 -3.53 13.94 -8.05
N VAL A 160 -3.84 12.78 -8.65
CA VAL A 160 -2.90 11.66 -8.77
C VAL A 160 -2.78 11.31 -10.25
N THR A 161 -1.54 11.23 -10.74
CA THR A 161 -1.24 10.62 -12.05
C THR A 161 -0.60 9.26 -11.86
N THR A 162 -0.89 8.32 -12.76
CA THR A 162 -0.43 6.93 -12.67
C THR A 162 0.32 6.52 -13.94
N GLU A 163 1.39 5.76 -13.78
CA GLU A 163 2.13 5.10 -14.86
C GLU A 163 2.31 3.62 -14.53
N ASP A 164 1.90 2.74 -15.44
CA ASP A 164 2.02 1.29 -15.25
C ASP A 164 3.24 0.77 -16.01
N PHE A 165 4.16 0.14 -15.29
CA PHE A 165 5.25 -0.63 -15.86
C PHE A 165 4.83 -2.09 -15.87
N MET A 166 4.33 -2.52 -17.03
CA MET A 166 3.94 -3.91 -17.27
C MET A 166 5.13 -4.64 -17.91
N PRO A 167 5.87 -5.50 -17.18
CA PRO A 167 6.78 -6.41 -17.85
C PRO A 167 5.92 -7.36 -18.69
N ASN A 168 6.09 -7.32 -20.02
CA ASN A 168 5.22 -7.91 -21.06
C ASN A 168 4.86 -9.41 -20.95
N THR A 169 5.19 -10.13 -19.88
CA THR A 169 4.78 -11.51 -19.62
C THR A 169 4.89 -11.94 -18.15
N LYS A 170 5.26 -11.07 -17.20
CA LYS A 170 5.69 -11.52 -15.86
C LYS A 170 4.80 -10.96 -14.76
N GLN A 171 4.35 -11.83 -13.86
CA GLN A 171 3.82 -11.42 -12.57
C GLN A 171 4.99 -10.91 -11.71
N VAL A 172 4.77 -9.80 -11.00
CA VAL A 172 5.77 -9.15 -10.15
C VAL A 172 5.24 -9.03 -8.74
N ASP A 173 5.93 -9.65 -7.79
CA ASP A 173 5.58 -9.58 -6.38
C ASP A 173 6.87 -9.74 -5.54
N PHE A 174 6.81 -9.37 -4.26
CA PHE A 174 7.96 -9.39 -3.35
C PHE A 174 9.18 -8.63 -3.89
N MET A 175 8.92 -7.48 -4.52
CA MET A 175 9.96 -6.64 -5.11
C MET A 175 11.00 -6.22 -4.07
N LYS A 176 12.25 -6.11 -4.53
CA LYS A 176 13.35 -5.50 -3.78
C LYS A 176 14.02 -4.47 -4.66
N ILE A 177 14.49 -3.40 -4.04
CA ILE A 177 15.32 -2.37 -4.67
C ILE A 177 16.72 -2.39 -4.06
N ASN A 178 17.65 -1.65 -4.66
CA ASN A 178 18.93 -1.36 -4.04
C ASN A 178 18.68 -0.56 -2.74
N PRO A 179 19.12 -1.03 -1.55
CA PRO A 179 18.90 -0.32 -0.29
C PRO A 179 19.46 1.10 -0.26
N ALA A 180 20.49 1.40 -1.07
CA ALA A 180 21.04 2.75 -1.19
C ALA A 180 20.03 3.78 -1.78
N HIS A 181 18.91 3.32 -2.34
CA HIS A 181 17.86 4.14 -2.93
C HIS A 181 16.52 4.06 -2.18
N GLU A 182 16.48 3.43 -1.00
CA GLU A 182 15.29 3.42 -0.18
C GLU A 182 14.91 4.85 0.22
N GLY A 183 13.68 5.26 -0.07
CA GLY A 183 13.23 6.64 0.17
C GLY A 183 13.73 7.67 -0.84
N LEU A 184 14.48 7.26 -1.87
CA LEU A 184 15.11 8.12 -2.86
C LEU A 184 14.69 7.77 -4.30
N PRO A 185 14.84 8.70 -5.27
CA PRO A 185 14.70 8.37 -6.69
C PRO A 185 15.61 7.20 -7.11
N TYR A 186 15.08 6.32 -7.97
CA TYR A 186 15.73 5.07 -8.35
C TYR A 186 15.35 4.63 -9.78
N CYS A 187 16.06 3.61 -10.29
CA CYS A 187 15.84 2.95 -11.57
C CYS A 187 15.77 1.43 -11.43
#